data_AF-A0A7X5J9A2-F1
#
_entry.id   AF-A0A7X5J9A2-F1
#
_cell.length_a   1.000
_cell.length_b   1.000
_cell.length_c   1.000
_cell.angle_alpha   90.00
_cell.angle_beta   90.00
_cell.angle_gamma   90.00
#
_symmetry.space_group_name_H-M   'P 1'
#
loop_
_entity.id
_entity.type
_entity.pdbx_description
1 polymer ?
#
loop_
_entity_poly.entity_id
_entity_poly.type
_entity_poly.pdbx_seq_one_letter_code
_entity_poly.pdbx_strand_id
1 'polypeptide(L)'
;MNFFGYELQIRRATRSASIENPSVPVSSERFVEFFSNGAGVSEVTIERALTVPAVLCAVQFISRTLASVPLQAFRRVDGVQQRLSGKLQVILEENPNPEMDITKFLRHFWQQVMTGGRAFAWIERNGASIEAIWPMDPTRVQVERRGFKLFYTFDGRTYPASDVIDIAFMDRADFVRHYGPIGRGADTIALSLAMTVYGKQFFAGGGVPPLAVTGPMPANADAMRRAMDDISRAIAAARASGRPLFNLPPGYEIKQIGFDPEKGQMTDSNVFQVQQIARLYQLPPNFLHDLSRATFSNVEQNDLHLVKHLIHQWCKALEGELNLKLFGRMNGRRYVRHDLDGLMRGDFRSRIEGLARAVQGSIYTPNEAREREGLPPSNAPTADELHMQGATVPLGTEQVARAEASPSDGVDQATDEGGLE
;
A
#
# COMPACT_ATOMS: atom_id res chain seq x y z
N MET A 1 -20.13 -30.09 -46.83
CA MET A 1 -19.78 -30.61 -48.18
C MET A 1 -18.50 -31.40 -48.01
N ASN A 2 -18.51 -32.71 -48.32
CA ASN A 2 -17.51 -33.67 -47.88
C ASN A 2 -16.40 -33.81 -48.94
N PHE A 3 -15.16 -33.47 -48.59
CA PHE A 3 -13.96 -33.86 -49.34
C PHE A 3 -12.88 -34.28 -48.31
N PHE A 4 -12.39 -35.52 -48.45
CA PHE A 4 -11.28 -36.10 -47.69
C PHE A 4 -11.39 -36.11 -46.15
N GLY A 5 -12.31 -36.92 -45.61
CA GLY A 5 -12.07 -37.67 -44.35
C GLY A 5 -11.87 -36.89 -43.04
N TYR A 6 -11.99 -35.58 -43.04
CA TYR A 6 -11.96 -34.74 -41.84
C TYR A 6 -13.32 -34.04 -41.65
N GLU A 7 -14.02 -34.35 -40.56
CA GLU A 7 -15.20 -33.60 -40.14
C GLU A 7 -14.79 -32.18 -39.72
N LEU A 8 -14.90 -31.22 -40.65
CA LEU A 8 -14.89 -29.80 -40.32
C LEU A 8 -16.24 -29.43 -39.69
N GLN A 9 -16.33 -29.54 -38.37
CA GLN A 9 -17.37 -28.87 -37.60
C GLN A 9 -17.16 -27.35 -37.70
N ILE A 10 -17.79 -26.72 -38.69
CA ILE A 10 -17.92 -25.26 -38.73
C ILE A 10 -18.91 -24.88 -37.62
N ARG A 11 -18.41 -24.72 -36.40
CA ARG A 11 -19.11 -23.98 -35.36
C ARG A 11 -19.24 -22.55 -35.86
N ARG A 12 -20.43 -22.21 -36.34
CA ARG A 12 -20.84 -20.83 -36.62
C ARG A 12 -20.77 -20.09 -35.27
N ALA A 13 -19.64 -19.44 -35.00
CA ALA A 13 -19.51 -18.54 -33.88
C ALA A 13 -20.40 -17.33 -34.16
N THR A 14 -21.64 -17.38 -33.66
CA THR A 14 -22.50 -16.21 -33.57
C THR A 14 -21.84 -15.27 -32.56
N ARG A 15 -20.90 -14.44 -33.01
CA ARG A 15 -20.53 -13.24 -32.27
C ARG A 15 -21.74 -12.32 -32.34
N SER A 16 -22.63 -12.40 -31.36
CA SER A 16 -23.40 -11.22 -31.00
C SER A 16 -22.36 -10.18 -30.60
N ALA A 17 -22.24 -9.12 -31.39
CA ALA A 17 -21.55 -7.92 -30.94
C ALA A 17 -22.38 -7.36 -29.77
N SER A 18 -22.10 -7.87 -28.58
CA SER A 18 -22.58 -7.26 -27.36
C SER A 18 -21.94 -5.88 -27.29
N ILE A 19 -22.76 -4.85 -27.10
CA ILE A 19 -22.32 -3.45 -26.92
C ILE A 19 -21.63 -3.28 -25.54
N GLU A 20 -21.46 -4.39 -24.80
CA GLU A 20 -20.80 -4.44 -23.50
C GLU A 20 -19.31 -4.10 -23.61
N ASN A 21 -18.92 -3.07 -22.86
CA ASN A 21 -17.54 -2.91 -22.43
C ASN A 21 -17.31 -3.83 -21.21
N PRO A 22 -16.38 -4.80 -21.27
CA PRO A 22 -16.17 -5.77 -20.19
C PRO A 22 -15.74 -5.17 -18.85
N SER A 23 -15.36 -3.88 -18.81
CA SER A 23 -14.98 -3.20 -17.57
C SER A 23 -16.17 -2.65 -16.76
N VAL A 24 -17.36 -2.49 -17.35
CA VAL A 24 -18.56 -1.97 -16.67
C VAL A 24 -19.83 -2.63 -17.25
N PRO A 25 -20.43 -3.61 -16.56
CA PRO A 25 -21.68 -4.22 -17.02
C PRO A 25 -22.86 -3.23 -16.93
N VAL A 26 -23.82 -3.37 -17.84
CA VAL A 26 -25.05 -2.54 -17.93
C VAL A 26 -25.89 -2.60 -16.64
N SER A 27 -25.77 -3.70 -15.89
CA SER A 27 -26.43 -3.91 -14.60
C SER A 27 -25.74 -3.23 -13.42
N SER A 28 -24.60 -2.57 -13.61
CA SER A 28 -23.90 -1.86 -12.54
C SER A 28 -24.58 -0.52 -12.24
N GLU A 29 -24.67 -0.15 -10.96
CA GLU A 29 -25.13 1.21 -10.56
C GLU A 29 -24.23 2.32 -11.17
N ARG A 30 -22.99 1.98 -11.55
CA ARG A 30 -22.05 2.86 -12.28
C ARG A 30 -22.44 3.11 -13.73
N PHE A 31 -23.30 2.29 -14.35
CA PHE A 31 -23.73 2.47 -15.74
C PHE A 31 -24.51 3.77 -15.93
N VAL A 32 -25.30 4.19 -14.92
CA VAL A 32 -26.06 5.45 -14.99
C VAL A 32 -25.14 6.66 -14.69
N GLU A 33 -24.16 6.52 -13.78
CA GLU A 33 -23.10 7.53 -13.58
C GLU A 33 -22.20 7.69 -14.82
N PHE A 34 -21.93 6.59 -15.54
CA PHE A 34 -21.18 6.57 -16.80
C PHE A 34 -21.83 7.43 -17.89
N PHE A 35 -23.17 7.46 -17.95
CA PHE A 35 -23.91 8.29 -18.90
C PHE A 35 -24.27 9.69 -18.38
N SER A 36 -24.18 9.97 -17.06
CA SER A 36 -24.56 11.27 -16.50
C SER A 36 -23.44 12.32 -16.49
N ASN A 37 -22.18 11.92 -16.65
CA ASN A 37 -21.04 12.85 -16.67
C ASN A 37 -20.73 13.33 -18.10
N GLY A 38 -21.50 14.34 -18.53
CA GLY A 38 -21.34 15.00 -19.81
C GLY A 38 -19.92 15.57 -20.06
N ALA A 39 -19.48 15.43 -21.31
CA ALA A 39 -18.45 16.19 -22.01
C ALA A 39 -17.18 16.59 -21.24
N GLY A 40 -16.09 15.84 -21.46
CA GLY A 40 -14.74 16.44 -21.52
C GLY A 40 -13.61 15.66 -20.87
N VAL A 41 -13.88 14.81 -19.88
CA VAL A 41 -12.83 14.06 -19.20
C VAL A 41 -13.18 12.57 -19.22
N SER A 42 -12.58 11.87 -20.16
CA SER A 42 -12.59 10.40 -20.26
C SER A 42 -12.48 9.75 -18.87
N GLU A 43 -13.41 8.85 -18.53
CA GLU A 43 -13.49 8.17 -17.23
C GLU A 43 -12.14 7.59 -16.79
N VAL A 44 -11.82 7.75 -15.50
CA VAL A 44 -10.58 7.23 -14.90
C VAL A 44 -10.76 5.75 -14.60
N THR A 45 -10.23 4.90 -15.49
CA THR A 45 -10.09 3.47 -15.25
C THR A 45 -8.83 3.19 -14.43
N ILE A 46 -8.76 2.01 -13.78
CA ILE A 46 -7.57 1.57 -13.03
C ILE A 46 -6.33 1.57 -13.93
N GLU A 47 -6.45 1.04 -15.15
CA GLU A 47 -5.35 0.98 -16.13
C GLU A 47 -4.83 2.38 -16.47
N ARG A 48 -5.72 3.36 -16.69
CA ARG A 48 -5.33 4.74 -16.98
C ARG A 48 -4.76 5.42 -15.75
N ALA A 49 -5.33 5.20 -14.58
CA ALA A 49 -4.81 5.75 -13.32
C ALA A 49 -3.37 5.27 -13.05
N LEU A 50 -3.07 4.00 -13.33
CA LEU A 50 -1.72 3.43 -13.19
C LEU A 50 -0.70 3.98 -14.21
N THR A 51 -1.13 4.71 -15.25
CA THR A 51 -0.21 5.46 -16.11
C THR A 51 0.31 6.73 -15.46
N VAL A 52 -0.36 7.23 -14.41
CA VAL A 52 0.12 8.37 -13.62
C VAL A 52 1.23 7.89 -12.68
N PRO A 53 2.48 8.38 -12.79
CA PRO A 53 3.61 7.84 -12.03
C PRO A 53 3.43 7.89 -10.51
N ALA A 54 2.80 8.94 -9.99
CA ALA A 54 2.53 9.07 -8.55
C ALA A 54 1.56 7.98 -8.04
N VAL A 55 0.52 7.64 -8.82
CA VAL A 55 -0.42 6.56 -8.46
C VAL A 55 0.30 5.21 -8.51
N LEU A 56 1.05 4.95 -9.60
CA LEU A 56 1.81 3.72 -9.76
C LEU A 56 2.82 3.53 -8.61
N CYS A 57 3.54 4.58 -8.26
CA CYS A 57 4.51 4.59 -7.17
C CYS A 57 3.83 4.27 -5.84
N ALA A 58 2.72 4.95 -5.50
CA ALA A 58 1.98 4.70 -4.26
C ALA A 58 1.53 3.23 -4.15
N VAL A 59 0.87 2.72 -5.20
CA VAL A 59 0.36 1.35 -5.26
C VAL A 59 1.51 0.33 -5.13
N GLN A 60 2.60 0.53 -5.88
CA GLN A 60 3.75 -0.38 -5.84
C GLN A 60 4.46 -0.33 -4.50
N PHE A 61 4.69 0.86 -3.94
CA PHE A 61 5.40 1.04 -2.68
C PHE A 61 4.66 0.35 -1.54
N ILE A 62 3.38 0.70 -1.32
CA ILE A 62 2.60 0.12 -0.22
C ILE A 62 2.49 -1.41 -0.38
N SER A 63 2.13 -1.88 -1.58
CA SER A 63 1.90 -3.32 -1.80
C SER A 63 3.18 -4.15 -1.67
N ARG A 64 4.32 -3.64 -2.12
CA ARG A 64 5.62 -4.32 -1.98
C ARG A 64 6.11 -4.29 -0.54
N THR A 65 5.97 -3.16 0.14
CA THR A 65 6.36 -3.03 1.55
C THR A 65 5.54 -4.01 2.40
N LEU A 66 4.21 -4.02 2.28
CA LEU A 66 3.36 -4.96 3.01
C LEU A 66 3.65 -6.43 2.69
N ALA A 67 3.93 -6.75 1.42
CA ALA A 67 4.29 -8.12 1.02
C ALA A 67 5.68 -8.56 1.51
N SER A 68 6.54 -7.62 1.89
CA SER A 68 7.88 -7.92 2.44
C SER A 68 7.87 -8.18 3.95
N VAL A 69 6.79 -7.81 4.65
CA VAL A 69 6.68 -8.01 6.10
C VAL A 69 6.41 -9.50 6.38
N PRO A 70 7.29 -10.20 7.13
CA PRO A 70 7.09 -11.60 7.46
C PRO A 70 5.79 -11.82 8.25
N LEU A 71 5.01 -12.81 7.84
CA LEU A 71 3.73 -13.18 8.46
C LEU A 71 3.88 -14.51 9.18
N GLN A 72 3.83 -14.52 10.51
CA GLN A 72 4.15 -15.72 11.30
C GLN A 72 2.95 -16.21 12.09
N ALA A 73 2.83 -17.54 12.22
CA ALA A 73 1.78 -18.17 12.99
C ALA A 73 2.31 -18.63 14.37
N PHE A 74 1.54 -18.38 15.42
CA PHE A 74 1.91 -18.65 16.81
C PHE A 74 0.81 -19.40 17.57
N ARG A 75 1.22 -20.06 18.64
CA ARG A 75 0.37 -20.65 19.66
C ARG A 75 0.85 -20.22 21.04
N ARG A 76 -0.07 -19.88 21.95
CA ARG A 76 0.21 -19.65 23.36
C ARG A 76 -0.02 -20.95 24.15
N VAL A 77 1.01 -21.40 24.85
CA VAL A 77 1.01 -22.57 25.74
C VAL A 77 1.56 -22.08 27.08
N ASP A 78 0.77 -22.16 28.15
CA ASP A 78 1.16 -21.74 29.51
C ASP A 78 1.76 -20.32 29.58
N GLY A 79 1.16 -19.39 28.83
CA GLY A 79 1.62 -17.99 28.73
C GLY A 79 2.77 -17.77 27.75
N VAL A 80 3.50 -18.82 27.37
CA VAL A 80 4.64 -18.76 26.44
C VAL A 80 4.18 -18.78 24.99
N GLN A 81 4.74 -17.88 24.18
CA GLN A 81 4.53 -17.84 22.74
C GLN A 81 5.44 -18.87 22.05
N GLN A 82 4.84 -19.79 21.31
CA GLN A 82 5.53 -20.78 20.49
C GLN A 82 5.14 -20.61 19.03
N ARG A 83 6.11 -20.63 18.11
CA ARG A 83 5.83 -20.58 16.67
C ARG A 83 5.18 -21.89 16.23
N LEU A 84 4.13 -21.80 15.42
CA LEU A 84 3.49 -22.95 14.81
C LEU A 84 4.40 -23.54 13.74
N SER A 85 4.42 -24.87 13.63
CA SER A 85 5.13 -25.61 12.59
C SER A 85 4.16 -26.47 11.78
N GLY A 86 4.61 -26.90 10.60
CA GLY A 86 3.86 -27.79 9.72
C GLY A 86 3.09 -27.06 8.62
N LYS A 87 2.03 -27.67 8.13
CA LYS A 87 1.37 -27.26 6.89
C LYS A 87 0.89 -25.80 6.87
N LEU A 88 0.25 -25.34 7.94
CA LEU A 88 -0.25 -23.96 8.02
C LEU A 88 0.89 -22.94 8.01
N GLN A 89 2.04 -23.28 8.59
CA GLN A 89 3.22 -22.44 8.55
C GLN A 89 3.71 -22.29 7.11
N VAL A 90 3.87 -23.39 6.38
CA VAL A 90 4.27 -23.36 4.96
C VAL A 90 3.31 -22.52 4.11
N ILE A 91 2.00 -22.64 4.32
CA ILE A 91 0.98 -21.88 3.57
C ILE A 91 1.09 -20.37 3.83
N LEU A 92 1.32 -19.96 5.08
CA LEU A 92 1.32 -18.54 5.46
C LEU A 92 2.69 -17.86 5.32
N GLU A 93 3.78 -18.61 5.39
CA GLU A 93 5.14 -18.06 5.42
C GLU A 93 5.93 -18.29 4.14
N GLU A 94 5.54 -19.29 3.32
CA GLU A 94 6.33 -19.69 2.16
C GLU A 94 5.48 -19.70 0.88
N ASN A 95 4.54 -20.64 0.77
CA ASN A 95 3.79 -20.92 -0.45
C ASN A 95 2.31 -21.14 -0.14
N PRO A 96 1.44 -20.13 -0.33
CA PRO A 96 0.00 -20.26 -0.04
C PRO A 96 -0.71 -21.27 -0.94
N ASN A 97 -0.19 -21.54 -2.12
CA ASN A 97 -0.68 -22.54 -3.05
C ASN A 97 0.48 -23.02 -3.95
N PRO A 98 0.29 -24.05 -4.78
CA PRO A 98 1.35 -24.58 -5.65
C PRO A 98 1.84 -23.64 -6.76
N GLU A 99 1.17 -22.52 -7.05
CA GLU A 99 1.45 -21.64 -8.20
C GLU A 99 2.26 -20.37 -7.85
N MET A 100 2.31 -20.01 -6.56
CA MET A 100 2.95 -18.77 -6.13
C MET A 100 3.50 -18.84 -4.71
N ASP A 101 4.59 -18.11 -4.49
CA ASP A 101 5.11 -17.81 -3.17
C ASP A 101 4.23 -16.75 -2.45
N ILE A 102 4.40 -16.65 -1.13
CA ILE A 102 3.62 -15.76 -0.28
C ILE A 102 3.83 -14.28 -0.65
N THR A 103 5.03 -13.87 -1.04
CA THR A 103 5.33 -12.48 -1.40
C THR A 103 4.62 -12.10 -2.70
N LYS A 104 4.59 -12.98 -3.70
CA LYS A 104 3.83 -12.80 -4.94
C LYS A 104 2.33 -12.72 -4.65
N PHE A 105 1.81 -13.61 -3.80
CA PHE A 105 0.41 -13.59 -3.37
C PHE A 105 0.03 -12.28 -2.66
N LEU A 106 0.74 -11.92 -1.57
CA LEU A 106 0.45 -10.73 -0.78
C LEU A 106 0.62 -9.45 -1.60
N ARG A 107 1.63 -9.39 -2.48
CA ARG A 107 1.81 -8.23 -3.36
C ARG A 107 0.63 -8.05 -4.29
N HIS A 108 0.12 -9.13 -4.89
CA HIS A 108 -1.07 -9.06 -5.73
C HIS A 108 -2.32 -8.70 -4.90
N PHE A 109 -2.48 -9.32 -3.73
CA PHE A 109 -3.60 -9.05 -2.82
C PHE A 109 -3.65 -7.57 -2.44
N TRP A 110 -2.55 -6.98 -1.98
CA TRP A 110 -2.49 -5.57 -1.64
C TRP A 110 -2.64 -4.65 -2.85
N GLN A 111 -2.15 -5.04 -4.04
CA GLN A 111 -2.40 -4.28 -5.27
C GLN A 111 -3.91 -4.17 -5.57
N GLN A 112 -4.68 -5.22 -5.36
CA GLN A 112 -6.14 -5.18 -5.54
C GLN A 112 -6.82 -4.23 -4.54
N VAL A 113 -6.39 -4.25 -3.27
CA VAL A 113 -6.85 -3.28 -2.26
C VAL A 113 -6.50 -1.85 -2.66
N MET A 114 -5.25 -1.60 -3.06
CA MET A 114 -4.73 -0.26 -3.38
C MET A 114 -5.18 0.26 -4.76
N THR A 115 -5.90 -0.54 -5.56
CA THR A 115 -6.43 -0.10 -6.86
C THR A 115 -7.95 -0.11 -6.86
N GLY A 116 -8.55 -1.29 -7.05
CA GLY A 116 -10.01 -1.52 -7.08
C GLY A 116 -10.69 -1.35 -5.72
N GLY A 117 -9.91 -1.29 -4.63
CA GLY A 117 -10.40 -1.02 -3.29
C GLY A 117 -10.76 -2.25 -2.48
N ARG A 118 -10.50 -3.46 -2.99
CA ARG A 118 -10.84 -4.69 -2.28
C ARG A 118 -10.07 -5.88 -2.83
N ALA A 119 -9.71 -6.81 -1.96
CA ALA A 119 -9.07 -8.05 -2.32
C ALA A 119 -9.74 -9.23 -1.61
N PHE A 120 -9.79 -10.35 -2.32
CA PHE A 120 -10.39 -11.59 -1.84
C PHE A 120 -9.42 -12.75 -2.01
N ALA A 121 -9.44 -13.67 -1.06
CA ALA A 121 -8.79 -14.97 -1.20
C ALA A 121 -9.65 -16.08 -0.61
N TRP A 122 -9.80 -17.17 -1.34
CA TRP A 122 -10.51 -18.36 -0.89
C TRP A 122 -9.56 -19.30 -0.13
N ILE A 123 -10.03 -19.80 1.00
CA ILE A 123 -9.35 -20.79 1.82
C ILE A 123 -9.87 -22.17 1.41
N GLU A 124 -9.01 -22.94 0.77
CA GLU A 124 -9.29 -24.33 0.46
C GLU A 124 -9.16 -25.18 1.72
N ARG A 125 -10.24 -25.87 2.09
CA ARG A 125 -10.30 -26.70 3.30
C ARG A 125 -10.58 -28.15 2.96
N ASN A 126 -9.92 -29.04 3.69
CA ASN A 126 -10.27 -30.45 3.79
C ASN A 126 -10.63 -30.76 5.25
N GLY A 127 -11.91 -30.65 5.58
CA GLY A 127 -12.39 -30.67 6.96
C GLY A 127 -11.83 -29.49 7.77
N ALA A 128 -11.10 -29.80 8.84
CA ALA A 128 -10.43 -28.78 9.67
C ALA A 128 -9.03 -28.38 9.14
N SER A 129 -8.48 -29.11 8.17
CA SER A 129 -7.19 -28.82 7.54
C SER A 129 -7.34 -27.71 6.51
N ILE A 130 -6.37 -26.79 6.47
CA ILE A 130 -6.24 -25.78 5.42
C ILE A 130 -5.23 -26.32 4.41
N GLU A 131 -5.67 -26.42 3.16
CA GLU A 131 -4.92 -27.03 2.07
C GLU A 131 -4.14 -25.97 1.27
N ALA A 132 -4.80 -24.86 0.94
CA ALA A 132 -4.24 -23.76 0.17
C ALA A 132 -5.05 -22.48 0.36
N ILE A 133 -4.46 -21.34 -0.05
CA ILE A 133 -5.13 -20.05 -0.15
C ILE A 133 -5.00 -19.54 -1.59
N TRP A 134 -6.15 -19.29 -2.23
CA TRP A 134 -6.25 -18.94 -3.64
C TRP A 134 -6.73 -17.50 -3.81
N PRO A 135 -6.02 -16.63 -4.55
CA PRO A 135 -6.51 -15.29 -4.83
C PRO A 135 -7.77 -15.37 -5.71
N MET A 136 -8.74 -14.49 -5.46
CA MET A 136 -9.94 -14.36 -6.29
C MET A 136 -9.95 -12.98 -6.95
N ASP A 137 -10.32 -12.93 -8.23
CA ASP A 137 -10.43 -11.67 -8.96
C ASP A 137 -11.61 -10.83 -8.41
N PRO A 138 -11.36 -9.66 -7.81
CA PRO A 138 -12.40 -8.84 -7.21
C PRO A 138 -13.47 -8.36 -8.20
N THR A 139 -13.16 -8.27 -9.49
CA THR A 139 -14.12 -7.85 -10.52
C THR A 139 -15.19 -8.89 -10.80
N ARG A 140 -14.93 -10.16 -10.43
CA ARG A 140 -15.80 -11.31 -10.64
C ARG A 140 -16.46 -11.83 -9.36
N VAL A 141 -16.11 -11.26 -8.21
CA VAL A 141 -16.70 -11.62 -6.91
C VAL A 141 -17.95 -10.77 -6.66
N GLN A 142 -19.05 -11.44 -6.34
CA GLN A 142 -20.27 -10.80 -5.85
C GLN A 142 -20.40 -11.06 -4.35
N VAL A 143 -20.52 -9.99 -3.57
CA VAL A 143 -20.72 -10.06 -2.11
C VAL A 143 -22.19 -9.81 -1.80
N GLU A 144 -22.80 -10.73 -1.07
CA GLU A 144 -24.20 -10.65 -0.69
C GLU A 144 -24.34 -10.92 0.81
N ARG A 145 -25.21 -10.14 1.47
CA ARG A 145 -25.61 -10.40 2.85
C ARG A 145 -27.02 -10.98 2.87
N ARG A 146 -27.14 -12.22 3.35
CA ARG A 146 -28.43 -12.91 3.56
C ARG A 146 -28.68 -13.01 5.05
N GLY A 147 -29.54 -12.13 5.58
CA GLY A 147 -29.71 -11.95 7.03
C GLY A 147 -28.42 -11.41 7.67
N PHE A 148 -27.89 -12.11 8.68
CA PHE A 148 -26.64 -11.72 9.36
C PHE A 148 -25.40 -12.46 8.85
N LYS A 149 -25.49 -13.11 7.68
CA LYS A 149 -24.38 -13.88 7.10
C LYS A 149 -23.96 -13.30 5.75
N LEU A 150 -22.65 -13.20 5.57
CA LEU A 150 -22.03 -12.82 4.30
C LEU A 150 -21.76 -14.07 3.45
N PHE A 151 -21.98 -13.92 2.14
CA PHE A 151 -21.72 -14.92 1.12
C PHE A 151 -20.98 -14.26 -0.04
N TYR A 152 -20.07 -15.03 -0.65
CA TYR A 152 -19.25 -14.59 -1.76
C TYR A 152 -19.51 -15.52 -2.94
N THR A 153 -19.94 -14.99 -4.08
CA THR A 153 -20.13 -15.79 -5.29
C THR A 153 -19.03 -15.48 -6.29
N PHE A 154 -18.36 -16.52 -6.78
CA PHE A 154 -17.30 -16.44 -7.77
C PHE A 154 -17.40 -17.65 -8.69
N ASP A 155 -17.41 -17.40 -10.00
CA ASP A 155 -17.54 -18.44 -11.04
C ASP A 155 -18.73 -19.39 -10.85
N GLY A 156 -19.87 -18.81 -10.46
CA GLY A 156 -21.11 -19.55 -10.24
C GLY A 156 -21.16 -20.39 -8.96
N ARG A 157 -20.07 -20.41 -8.17
CA ARG A 157 -20.03 -21.07 -6.87
C ARG A 157 -20.14 -20.05 -5.74
N THR A 158 -20.96 -20.36 -4.74
CA THR A 158 -21.09 -19.54 -3.53
C THR A 158 -20.25 -20.12 -2.40
N TYR A 159 -19.47 -19.26 -1.76
CA TYR A 159 -18.59 -19.53 -0.64
C TYR A 159 -19.12 -18.85 0.62
N PRO A 160 -19.09 -19.52 1.78
CA PRO A 160 -19.43 -18.89 3.05
C PRO A 160 -18.31 -17.93 3.48
N ALA A 161 -18.66 -16.91 4.27
CA ALA A 161 -17.68 -15.94 4.77
C ALA A 161 -16.56 -16.54 5.64
N SER A 162 -16.70 -17.75 6.17
CA SER A 162 -15.64 -18.45 6.92
C SER A 162 -14.46 -18.90 6.06
N ASP A 163 -14.68 -19.00 4.74
CA ASP A 163 -13.72 -19.53 3.78
C ASP A 163 -13.18 -18.45 2.84
N VAL A 164 -13.56 -17.19 3.04
CA VAL A 164 -13.09 -16.08 2.23
C VAL A 164 -12.44 -15.04 3.13
N ILE A 165 -11.18 -14.74 2.84
CA ILE A 165 -10.44 -13.60 3.36
C ILE A 165 -10.86 -12.39 2.54
N ASP A 166 -11.35 -11.35 3.19
CA ASP A 166 -11.89 -10.15 2.56
C ASP A 166 -11.31 -8.90 3.23
N ILE A 167 -10.53 -8.14 2.47
CA ILE A 167 -10.00 -6.85 2.92
C ILE A 167 -10.42 -5.76 1.93
N ALA A 168 -11.16 -4.80 2.44
CA ALA A 168 -11.54 -3.59 1.72
C ALA A 168 -10.63 -2.41 2.10
N PHE A 169 -10.42 -1.50 1.14
CA PHE A 169 -9.71 -0.25 1.38
C PHE A 169 -10.52 0.67 2.30
N MET A 170 -11.83 0.77 2.06
CA MET A 170 -12.77 1.51 2.88
C MET A 170 -14.18 0.95 2.69
N ASP A 171 -14.76 0.38 3.73
CA ASP A 171 -16.13 -0.14 3.70
C ASP A 171 -17.17 0.99 3.60
N ARG A 172 -18.30 0.68 2.97
CA ARG A 172 -19.51 1.51 3.06
C ARG A 172 -20.32 1.17 4.30
N ALA A 173 -21.35 1.97 4.56
CA ALA A 173 -22.23 1.80 5.72
C ALA A 173 -22.87 0.40 5.83
N ASP A 174 -23.01 -0.33 4.73
CA ASP A 174 -23.60 -1.66 4.69
C ASP A 174 -22.61 -2.80 4.99
N PHE A 175 -21.29 -2.51 5.05
CA PHE A 175 -20.21 -3.51 5.14
C PHE A 175 -20.30 -4.61 4.06
N VAL A 176 -20.90 -4.28 2.92
CA VAL A 176 -21.00 -5.16 1.74
C VAL A 176 -20.36 -4.47 0.55
N ARG A 177 -20.60 -3.17 0.38
CA ARG A 177 -19.97 -2.36 -0.66
C ARG A 177 -18.71 -1.69 -0.11
N HIS A 178 -17.83 -1.26 -1.00
CA HIS A 178 -16.60 -0.55 -0.63
C HIS A 178 -16.39 0.70 -1.49
N TYR A 179 -15.37 1.48 -1.11
CA TYR A 179 -14.79 2.56 -1.87
C TYR A 179 -13.33 2.21 -2.20
N GLY A 180 -12.95 2.34 -3.47
CA GLY A 180 -11.57 2.19 -3.90
C GLY A 180 -10.83 3.52 -3.98
N PRO A 181 -9.52 3.55 -3.72
CA PRO A 181 -8.73 4.77 -3.70
C PRO A 181 -8.76 5.48 -5.05
N ILE A 182 -8.57 4.75 -6.17
CA ILE A 182 -8.61 5.34 -7.52
C ILE A 182 -9.98 5.96 -7.82
N GLY A 183 -11.07 5.27 -7.44
CA GLY A 183 -12.42 5.80 -7.62
C GLY A 183 -12.70 7.04 -6.76
N ARG A 184 -12.09 7.13 -5.56
CA ARG A 184 -12.20 8.31 -4.68
C ARG A 184 -11.32 9.48 -5.10
N GLY A 185 -10.18 9.20 -5.73
CA GLY A 185 -9.26 10.19 -6.26
C GLY A 185 -9.46 10.49 -7.75
N ALA A 186 -10.60 10.09 -8.34
CA ALA A 186 -10.81 10.12 -9.78
C ALA A 186 -10.54 11.51 -10.38
N ASP A 187 -11.08 12.57 -9.79
CA ASP A 187 -10.90 13.94 -10.31
C ASP A 187 -9.45 14.42 -10.25
N THR A 188 -8.74 14.15 -9.15
CA THR A 188 -7.32 14.46 -8.98
C THR A 188 -6.47 13.73 -10.04
N ILE A 189 -6.74 12.44 -10.24
CA ILE A 189 -6.03 11.62 -11.24
C ILE A 189 -6.37 12.09 -12.66
N ALA A 190 -7.63 12.43 -12.91
CA ALA A 190 -8.11 12.94 -14.18
C ALA A 190 -7.43 14.26 -14.55
N LEU A 191 -7.27 15.15 -13.57
CA LEU A 191 -6.54 16.41 -13.74
C LEU A 191 -5.07 16.17 -14.06
N SER A 192 -4.39 15.25 -13.35
CA SER A 192 -3.00 14.88 -13.66
C SER A 192 -2.85 14.31 -15.08
N LEU A 193 -3.79 13.47 -15.53
CA LEU A 193 -3.84 12.97 -16.89
C LEU A 193 -4.04 14.09 -17.91
N ALA A 194 -4.97 15.00 -17.66
CA ALA A 194 -5.25 16.15 -18.54
C ALA A 194 -4.03 17.06 -18.69
N MET A 195 -3.34 17.36 -17.58
CA MET A 195 -2.10 18.14 -17.58
C MET A 195 -1.00 17.44 -18.39
N THR A 196 -0.90 16.11 -18.28
CA THR A 196 0.06 15.32 -19.07
C THR A 196 -0.26 15.37 -20.56
N VAL A 197 -1.53 15.25 -20.94
CA VAL A 197 -1.96 15.33 -22.34
C VAL A 197 -1.70 16.73 -22.90
N TYR A 198 -2.04 17.77 -22.15
CA TYR A 198 -1.76 19.15 -22.52
C TYR A 198 -0.27 19.39 -22.72
N GLY A 199 0.57 18.97 -21.76
CA GLY A 199 2.02 19.08 -21.89
C GLY A 199 2.56 18.37 -23.13
N LYS A 200 2.10 17.14 -23.41
CA LYS A 200 2.46 16.40 -24.63
C LYS A 200 2.12 17.18 -25.91
N GLN A 201 0.91 17.75 -25.99
CA GLN A 201 0.47 18.52 -27.15
C GLN A 201 1.26 19.82 -27.31
N PHE A 202 1.50 20.53 -26.21
CA PHE A 202 2.28 21.76 -26.18
C PHE A 202 3.72 21.54 -26.69
N PHE A 203 4.41 20.51 -26.18
CA PHE A 203 5.78 20.21 -26.61
C PHE A 203 5.84 19.58 -28.01
N ALA A 204 4.85 18.76 -28.41
CA ALA A 204 4.75 18.28 -29.80
C ALA A 204 4.54 19.45 -30.80
N GLY A 205 3.86 20.51 -30.36
CA GLY A 205 3.72 21.78 -31.08
C GLY A 205 5.00 22.62 -31.17
N GLY A 206 6.08 22.23 -30.50
CA GLY A 206 7.33 23.01 -30.43
C GLY A 206 7.37 24.03 -29.30
N GLY A 207 6.51 23.91 -28.29
CA GLY A 207 6.46 24.82 -27.14
C GLY A 207 5.85 26.19 -27.46
N VAL A 208 5.16 26.29 -28.61
CA VAL A 208 4.46 27.51 -29.03
C VAL A 208 2.97 27.31 -28.76
N PRO A 209 2.32 28.17 -27.96
CA PRO A 209 0.86 28.15 -27.79
C PRO A 209 0.16 28.26 -29.16
N PRO A 210 -1.08 27.78 -29.30
CA PRO A 210 -1.85 27.99 -30.52
C PRO A 210 -1.84 29.47 -30.93
N LEU A 211 -1.82 29.74 -32.23
CA LEU A 211 -1.73 31.10 -32.76
C LEU A 211 -3.00 31.38 -33.57
N ALA A 212 -3.66 32.52 -33.32
CA ALA A 212 -4.58 33.10 -34.29
C ALA A 212 -3.84 33.98 -35.25
N VAL A 213 -4.31 33.94 -36.49
CA VAL A 213 -4.10 35.03 -37.43
C VAL A 213 -5.34 35.92 -37.39
N THR A 214 -5.17 37.19 -37.04
CA THR A 214 -6.21 38.21 -37.06
C THR A 214 -5.94 39.21 -38.17
N GLY A 215 -6.91 39.51 -39.01
CA GLY A 215 -6.76 40.45 -40.13
C GLY A 215 -8.02 40.51 -41.00
N PRO A 216 -8.05 41.33 -42.06
CA PRO A 216 -9.17 41.41 -42.98
C PRO A 216 -9.27 40.13 -43.82
N MET A 217 -10.03 39.15 -43.32
CA MET A 217 -10.23 37.85 -43.98
C MET A 217 -11.08 38.02 -45.25
N PRO A 218 -10.72 37.37 -46.38
CA PRO A 218 -11.53 37.42 -47.60
C PRO A 218 -12.93 36.83 -47.39
N ALA A 219 -13.97 37.48 -47.92
CA ALA A 219 -15.35 36.97 -47.82
C ALA A 219 -15.62 35.71 -48.67
N ASN A 220 -14.77 35.42 -49.66
CA ASN A 220 -14.90 34.26 -50.54
C ASN A 220 -14.24 33.02 -49.90
N ALA A 221 -14.99 31.91 -49.79
CA ALA A 221 -14.53 30.64 -49.22
C ALA A 221 -13.26 30.08 -49.90
N ASP A 222 -13.11 30.22 -51.22
CA ASP A 222 -11.92 29.76 -51.94
C ASP A 222 -10.69 30.62 -51.65
N ALA A 223 -10.88 31.93 -51.48
CA ALA A 223 -9.81 32.85 -51.13
C ALA A 223 -9.37 32.65 -49.67
N MET A 224 -10.31 32.38 -48.77
CA MET A 224 -10.05 32.02 -47.37
C MET A 224 -9.21 30.74 -47.28
N ARG A 225 -9.57 29.70 -48.03
CA ARG A 225 -8.87 28.42 -48.02
C ARG A 225 -7.42 28.57 -48.52
N ARG A 226 -7.21 29.32 -49.61
CA ARG A 226 -5.85 29.63 -50.11
C ARG A 226 -5.01 30.42 -49.10
N ALA A 227 -5.60 31.41 -48.44
CA ALA A 227 -4.90 32.19 -47.42
C ALA A 227 -4.47 31.33 -46.23
N MET A 228 -5.34 30.45 -45.74
CA MET A 228 -5.02 29.51 -44.66
C MET A 228 -3.94 28.51 -45.07
N ASP A 229 -3.99 28.02 -46.32
CA ASP A 229 -2.96 27.12 -46.86
C ASP A 229 -1.60 27.82 -46.99
N ASP A 230 -1.56 29.07 -47.44
CA ASP A 230 -0.32 29.87 -47.52
C ASP A 230 0.29 30.11 -46.14
N ILE A 231 -0.54 30.45 -45.14
CA ILE A 231 -0.10 30.61 -43.75
C ILE A 231 0.44 29.29 -43.22
N SER A 232 -0.26 28.16 -43.45
CA SER A 232 0.19 26.84 -43.00
C SER A 232 1.53 26.43 -43.62
N ARG A 233 1.72 26.70 -44.92
CA ARG A 233 2.99 26.47 -45.65
C ARG A 233 4.11 27.35 -45.09
N ALA A 234 3.84 28.61 -44.81
CA ALA A 234 4.82 29.53 -44.22
C ALA A 234 5.27 29.05 -42.83
N ILE A 235 4.33 28.61 -41.98
CA ILE A 235 4.63 28.04 -40.65
C ILE A 235 5.45 26.75 -40.78
N ALA A 236 5.07 25.85 -41.68
CA ALA A 236 5.82 24.60 -41.90
C ALA A 236 7.24 24.86 -42.42
N ALA A 237 7.40 25.82 -43.34
CA ALA A 237 8.71 26.21 -43.87
C ALA A 237 9.58 26.91 -42.81
N ALA A 238 8.99 27.75 -41.95
CA ALA A 238 9.70 28.35 -40.82
C ALA A 238 10.20 27.28 -39.84
N ARG A 239 9.36 26.28 -39.55
CA ARG A 239 9.72 25.14 -38.68
C ARG A 239 10.84 24.29 -39.28
N ALA A 240 10.81 24.02 -40.58
CA ALA A 240 11.84 23.24 -41.28
C ALA A 240 13.17 24.01 -41.43
N SER A 241 13.13 25.34 -41.54
CA SER A 241 14.32 26.17 -41.72
C SER A 241 14.94 26.69 -40.42
N GLY A 242 14.29 26.45 -39.27
CA GLY A 242 14.75 26.96 -37.96
C GLY A 242 14.73 28.48 -37.85
N ARG A 243 14.04 29.19 -38.76
CA ARG A 243 13.99 30.64 -38.78
C ARG A 243 12.88 31.15 -37.85
N PRO A 244 13.18 32.04 -36.88
CA PRO A 244 12.18 32.56 -35.96
C PRO A 244 11.24 33.61 -36.59
N LEU A 245 11.47 34.01 -37.84
CA LEU A 245 10.72 35.05 -38.54
C LEU A 245 10.13 34.52 -39.85
N PHE A 246 8.87 34.84 -40.10
CA PHE A 246 8.23 34.69 -41.41
C PHE A 246 7.41 35.94 -41.72
N ASN A 247 7.34 36.30 -43.00
CA ASN A 247 6.71 37.53 -43.44
C ASN A 247 5.19 37.35 -43.49
N LEU A 248 4.43 38.25 -42.84
CA LEU A 248 2.98 38.32 -42.94
C LEU A 248 2.55 39.37 -43.97
N PRO A 249 1.46 39.14 -44.72
CA PRO A 249 0.87 40.17 -45.56
C PRO A 249 0.42 41.39 -44.72
N PRO A 250 0.44 42.61 -45.29
CA PRO A 250 0.01 43.82 -44.57
C PRO A 250 -1.41 43.69 -44.01
N GLY A 251 -1.59 44.04 -42.74
CA GLY A 251 -2.89 43.98 -42.05
C GLY A 251 -3.24 42.65 -41.38
N TYR A 252 -2.38 41.63 -41.48
CA TYR A 252 -2.50 40.39 -40.72
C TYR A 252 -1.52 40.38 -39.53
N GLU A 253 -2.07 40.16 -38.33
CA GLU A 253 -1.33 40.02 -37.08
C GLU A 253 -1.43 38.58 -36.57
N ILE A 254 -0.36 38.09 -35.95
CA ILE A 254 -0.38 36.82 -35.22
C ILE A 254 -0.54 37.12 -33.75
N LYS A 255 -1.61 36.58 -33.16
CA LYS A 255 -1.87 36.66 -31.73
C LYS A 255 -1.76 35.26 -31.14
N GLN A 256 -0.98 35.13 -30.08
CA GLN A 256 -1.00 33.90 -29.29
C GLN A 256 -2.39 33.73 -28.69
N ILE A 257 -3.03 32.61 -29.02
CA ILE A 257 -4.26 32.14 -28.37
C ILE A 257 -3.88 30.92 -27.55
N GLY A 258 -3.94 31.05 -26.25
CA GLY A 258 -3.78 29.88 -25.41
C GLY A 258 -3.31 30.25 -24.04
N PHE A 259 -3.29 29.24 -23.19
CA PHE A 259 -2.79 29.33 -21.85
C PHE A 259 -1.27 29.23 -21.89
N ASP A 260 -0.58 30.24 -21.36
CA ASP A 260 0.86 30.17 -21.13
C ASP A 260 1.12 29.26 -19.90
N PRO A 261 1.80 28.10 -20.06
CA PRO A 261 2.01 27.16 -18.96
C PRO A 261 2.78 27.77 -17.78
N GLU A 262 3.63 28.77 -18.04
CA GLU A 262 4.42 29.44 -17.00
C GLU A 262 3.54 30.37 -16.17
N LYS A 263 2.70 31.19 -16.82
CA LYS A 263 1.69 32.01 -16.13
C LYS A 263 0.68 31.18 -15.37
N GLY A 264 0.44 29.96 -15.87
CA GLY A 264 -0.43 28.98 -15.25
C GLY A 264 0.15 28.19 -14.09
N GLN A 265 1.44 28.36 -13.77
CA GLN A 265 2.15 27.57 -12.75
C GLN A 265 1.92 26.06 -12.93
N MET A 266 2.03 25.57 -14.16
CA MET A 266 1.73 24.17 -14.47
C MET A 266 2.68 23.20 -13.75
N THR A 267 3.93 23.59 -13.54
CA THR A 267 4.92 22.81 -12.78
C THR A 267 4.49 22.65 -11.32
N ASP A 268 4.12 23.74 -10.65
CA ASP A 268 3.67 23.71 -9.25
C ASP A 268 2.36 22.92 -9.11
N SER A 269 1.46 23.07 -10.08
CA SER A 269 0.23 22.29 -10.15
C SER A 269 0.52 20.78 -10.25
N ASN A 270 1.53 20.36 -11.04
CA ASN A 270 1.92 18.95 -11.13
C ASN A 270 2.47 18.43 -9.81
N VAL A 271 3.33 19.20 -9.13
CA VAL A 271 3.85 18.84 -7.79
C VAL A 271 2.70 18.73 -6.79
N PHE A 272 1.75 19.66 -6.82
CA PHE A 272 0.58 19.61 -5.96
C PHE A 272 -0.28 18.37 -6.23
N GLN A 273 -0.44 17.92 -7.48
CA GLN A 273 -1.13 16.67 -7.78
C GLN A 273 -0.44 15.45 -7.17
N VAL A 274 0.90 15.40 -7.18
CA VAL A 274 1.65 14.33 -6.49
C VAL A 274 1.30 14.30 -5.01
N GLN A 275 1.22 15.47 -4.36
CA GLN A 275 0.86 15.57 -2.94
C GLN A 275 -0.60 15.18 -2.67
N GLN A 276 -1.54 15.51 -3.56
CA GLN A 276 -2.93 15.06 -3.43
C GLN A 276 -3.06 13.54 -3.57
N ILE A 277 -2.30 12.94 -4.50
CA ILE A 277 -2.21 11.49 -4.64
C ILE A 277 -1.56 10.87 -3.40
N ALA A 278 -0.52 11.49 -2.83
CA ALA A 278 0.08 11.05 -1.58
C ALA A 278 -0.95 11.02 -0.43
N ARG A 279 -1.76 12.08 -0.30
CA ARG A 279 -2.85 12.15 0.70
C ARG A 279 -3.91 11.06 0.49
N LEU A 280 -4.26 10.76 -0.76
CA LEU A 280 -5.22 9.70 -1.08
C LEU A 280 -4.82 8.34 -0.51
N TYR A 281 -3.51 8.04 -0.52
CA TYR A 281 -2.94 6.81 0.03
C TYR A 281 -2.37 6.96 1.45
N GLN A 282 -2.56 8.13 2.08
CA GLN A 282 -1.99 8.47 3.40
C GLN A 282 -0.47 8.29 3.48
N LEU A 283 0.22 8.49 2.34
CA LEU A 283 1.67 8.44 2.26
C LEU A 283 2.26 9.85 2.47
N PRO A 284 3.34 9.96 3.25
CA PRO A 284 4.19 11.14 3.19
C PRO A 284 4.73 11.36 1.75
N PRO A 285 4.76 12.60 1.22
CA PRO A 285 5.12 12.87 -0.19
C PRO A 285 6.53 12.40 -0.60
N ASN A 286 7.48 12.32 0.34
CA ASN A 286 8.83 11.83 0.08
C ASN A 286 8.87 10.38 -0.44
N PHE A 287 7.87 9.55 -0.10
CA PHE A 287 7.75 8.19 -0.64
C PHE A 287 7.26 8.14 -2.09
N LEU A 288 6.71 9.24 -2.61
CA LEU A 288 6.42 9.41 -4.03
C LEU A 288 7.53 10.19 -4.76
N HIS A 289 8.71 10.28 -4.15
CA HIS A 289 9.87 11.03 -4.65
C HIS A 289 9.65 12.55 -4.79
N ASP A 290 8.67 13.12 -4.09
CA ASP A 290 8.58 14.58 -3.91
C ASP A 290 9.44 15.02 -2.71
N LEU A 291 10.63 15.54 -2.99
CA LEU A 291 11.57 16.06 -2.01
C LEU A 291 11.61 17.59 -1.96
N SER A 292 10.68 18.28 -2.63
CA SER A 292 10.69 19.75 -2.78
C SER A 292 10.74 20.53 -1.46
N ARG A 293 10.22 19.94 -0.36
CA ARG A 293 10.22 20.51 0.99
C ARG A 293 10.81 19.58 2.06
N ALA A 294 11.54 18.54 1.64
CA ALA A 294 12.08 17.54 2.57
C ALA A 294 13.39 18.01 3.20
N THR A 295 13.50 17.90 4.52
CA THR A 295 14.76 18.00 5.28
C THR A 295 15.12 16.62 5.85
N PHE A 296 16.41 16.34 6.11
CA PHE A 296 16.85 15.04 6.63
C PHE A 296 16.11 14.61 7.91
N SER A 297 15.92 15.53 8.85
CA SER A 297 15.18 15.28 10.09
C SER A 297 13.72 14.87 9.85
N ASN A 298 13.07 15.46 8.84
CA ASN A 298 11.69 15.16 8.52
C ASN A 298 11.55 13.83 7.79
N VAL A 299 12.56 13.39 7.03
CA VAL A 299 12.56 12.10 6.33
C VAL A 299 12.59 10.95 7.33
N GLU A 300 13.50 10.97 8.31
CA GLU A 300 13.58 9.92 9.34
C GLU A 300 12.28 9.82 10.16
N GLN A 301 11.68 10.96 10.51
CA GLN A 301 10.38 10.99 11.20
C GLN A 301 9.26 10.45 10.31
N ASN A 302 9.26 10.74 9.01
CA ASN A 302 8.29 10.22 8.05
C ASN A 302 8.40 8.70 7.88
N ASP A 303 9.61 8.14 7.91
CA ASP A 303 9.84 6.69 7.88
C ASP A 303 9.19 6.00 9.09
N LEU A 304 9.37 6.55 10.29
CA LEU A 304 8.71 6.03 11.49
C LEU A 304 7.20 6.20 11.44
N HIS A 305 6.71 7.34 10.98
CA HIS A 305 5.28 7.60 10.83
C HIS A 305 4.64 6.58 9.86
N LEU A 306 5.29 6.31 8.73
CA LEU A 306 4.84 5.31 7.75
C LEU A 306 4.67 3.94 8.40
N VAL A 307 5.68 3.45 9.13
CA VAL A 307 5.62 2.11 9.73
C VAL A 307 4.58 2.06 10.84
N LYS A 308 4.59 3.03 11.75
CA LYS A 308 3.73 3.06 12.95
C LYS A 308 2.25 3.25 12.62
N HIS A 309 1.93 4.07 11.63
CA HIS A 309 0.54 4.42 11.34
C HIS A 309 0.01 3.73 10.09
N LEU A 310 0.74 3.72 8.98
CA LEU A 310 0.19 3.16 7.74
C LEU A 310 0.37 1.64 7.66
N ILE A 311 1.62 1.17 7.71
CA ILE A 311 1.94 -0.25 7.51
C ILE A 311 1.34 -1.10 8.64
N HIS A 312 1.48 -0.67 9.89
CA HIS A 312 0.91 -1.38 11.03
C HIS A 312 -0.61 -1.57 10.93
N GLN A 313 -1.36 -0.55 10.51
CA GLN A 313 -2.82 -0.64 10.39
C GLN A 313 -3.24 -1.70 9.35
N TRP A 314 -2.59 -1.73 8.19
CA TRP A 314 -2.86 -2.75 7.17
C TRP A 314 -2.44 -4.15 7.60
N CYS A 315 -1.29 -4.29 8.26
CA CYS A 315 -0.87 -5.54 8.87
C CYS A 315 -1.90 -6.04 9.88
N LYS A 316 -2.43 -5.16 10.74
CA LYS A 316 -3.47 -5.50 11.72
C LYS A 316 -4.80 -5.89 11.08
N ALA A 317 -5.19 -5.22 9.99
CA ALA A 317 -6.40 -5.58 9.25
C ALA A 317 -6.31 -7.02 8.71
N LEU A 318 -5.19 -7.35 8.05
CA LEU A 318 -4.98 -8.71 7.53
C LEU A 318 -4.81 -9.75 8.65
N GLU A 319 -4.10 -9.44 9.73
CA GLU A 319 -4.02 -10.30 10.92
C GLU A 319 -5.39 -10.61 11.51
N GLY A 320 -6.22 -9.59 11.69
CA GLY A 320 -7.57 -9.73 12.23
C GLY A 320 -8.42 -10.67 11.38
N GLU A 321 -8.41 -10.45 10.06
CA GLU A 321 -9.16 -11.27 9.12
C GLU A 321 -8.63 -12.72 9.10
N LEU A 322 -7.32 -12.93 8.96
CA LEU A 322 -6.71 -14.26 9.00
C LEU A 322 -7.01 -14.99 10.32
N ASN A 323 -6.91 -14.30 11.46
CA ASN A 323 -7.20 -14.90 12.75
C ASN A 323 -8.66 -15.35 12.86
N LEU A 324 -9.59 -14.51 12.38
CA LEU A 324 -11.01 -14.82 12.36
C LEU A 324 -11.32 -16.03 11.47
N LYS A 325 -10.76 -16.10 10.25
CA LYS A 325 -11.06 -17.19 9.30
C LYS A 325 -10.32 -18.48 9.62
N LEU A 326 -9.03 -18.41 9.92
CA LEU A 326 -8.21 -19.61 10.10
C LEU A 326 -8.47 -20.29 11.43
N PHE A 327 -8.77 -19.53 12.48
CA PHE A 327 -8.94 -20.08 13.82
C PHE A 327 -10.31 -19.88 14.47
N GLY A 328 -11.17 -19.05 13.87
CA GLY A 328 -12.51 -18.79 14.37
C GLY A 328 -12.57 -17.70 15.46
N ARG A 329 -13.78 -17.21 15.69
CA ARG A 329 -14.07 -16.06 16.57
C ARG A 329 -13.61 -16.23 18.02
N MET A 330 -13.66 -17.45 18.55
CA MET A 330 -13.41 -17.72 19.98
C MET A 330 -12.00 -18.25 20.26
N ASN A 331 -11.07 -18.13 19.31
CA ASN A 331 -9.73 -18.64 19.52
C ASN A 331 -8.84 -17.65 20.29
N GLY A 332 -8.43 -18.04 21.50
CA GLY A 332 -7.44 -17.31 22.30
C GLY A 332 -6.04 -17.93 22.29
N ARG A 333 -5.86 -19.11 21.67
CA ARG A 333 -4.63 -19.90 21.79
C ARG A 333 -3.74 -19.85 20.56
N ARG A 334 -4.25 -19.57 19.36
CA ARG A 334 -3.45 -19.47 18.13
C ARG A 334 -3.71 -18.15 17.45
N TYR A 335 -2.69 -17.57 16.84
CA TYR A 335 -2.85 -16.32 16.10
C TYR A 335 -1.74 -16.18 15.07
N VAL A 336 -2.01 -15.40 14.04
CA VAL A 336 -1.06 -14.93 13.05
C VAL A 336 -0.71 -13.48 13.40
N ARG A 337 0.58 -13.13 13.25
CA ARG A 337 1.13 -11.80 13.52
C ARG A 337 2.23 -11.47 12.51
N HIS A 338 2.23 -10.25 12.00
CA HIS A 338 3.34 -9.72 11.23
C HIS A 338 4.51 -9.34 12.14
N ASP A 339 5.72 -9.55 11.63
CA ASP A 339 6.96 -9.07 12.26
C ASP A 339 7.41 -7.75 11.62
N LEU A 340 7.18 -6.65 12.33
CA LEU A 340 7.55 -5.30 11.89
C LEU A 340 8.96 -4.89 12.34
N ASP A 341 9.65 -5.70 13.14
CA ASP A 341 10.93 -5.31 13.73
C ASP A 341 12.00 -5.09 12.66
N GLY A 342 11.91 -5.84 11.56
CA GLY A 342 12.74 -5.66 10.37
C GLY A 342 12.67 -4.24 9.77
N LEU A 343 11.49 -3.63 9.74
CA LEU A 343 11.26 -2.28 9.22
C LEU A 343 11.68 -1.20 10.24
N MET A 344 11.71 -1.53 11.53
CA MET A 344 12.05 -0.60 12.61
C MET A 344 13.49 -0.73 13.10
N ARG A 345 14.38 -1.49 12.43
CA ARG A 345 15.76 -1.74 12.92
C ARG A 345 16.58 -0.48 13.17
N GLY A 346 16.35 0.61 12.43
CA GLY A 346 17.00 1.89 12.68
C GLY A 346 16.61 2.51 14.03
N ASP A 347 15.31 2.48 14.36
CA ASP A 347 14.77 2.91 15.66
C ASP A 347 15.11 1.92 16.77
N PHE A 348 15.25 0.63 16.45
CA PHE A 348 15.63 -0.41 17.42
C PHE A 348 16.95 -0.06 18.12
N ARG A 349 17.94 0.47 17.40
CA ARG A 349 19.19 0.91 18.02
C ARG A 349 18.93 2.01 19.06
N SER A 350 18.23 3.07 18.67
CA SER A 350 17.88 4.17 19.58
C SER A 350 17.02 3.71 20.76
N ARG A 351 16.11 2.76 20.54
CA ARG A 351 15.25 2.15 21.56
C ARG A 351 16.03 1.30 22.55
N ILE A 352 16.91 0.43 22.07
CA ILE A 352 17.78 -0.39 22.93
C ILE A 352 18.79 0.49 23.67
N GLU A 353 19.36 1.51 23.03
CA GLU A 353 20.22 2.48 23.71
C GLU A 353 19.44 3.23 24.80
N GLY A 354 18.18 3.60 24.55
CA GLY A 354 17.28 4.19 25.54
C GLY A 354 16.95 3.26 26.70
N LEU A 355 16.60 2.00 26.42
CA LEU A 355 16.32 0.98 27.43
C LEU A 355 17.56 0.64 28.26
N ALA A 356 18.73 0.53 27.63
CA ALA A 356 19.99 0.32 28.33
C ALA A 356 20.31 1.49 29.27
N ARG A 357 20.09 2.74 28.82
CA ARG A 357 20.20 3.93 29.69
C ARG A 357 19.17 3.94 30.82
N ALA A 358 17.94 3.50 30.55
CA ALA A 358 16.90 3.40 31.57
C ALA A 358 17.23 2.35 32.64
N VAL A 359 17.77 1.20 32.25
CA VAL A 359 18.26 0.17 33.18
C VAL A 359 19.46 0.68 33.97
N GLN A 360 20.43 1.35 33.31
CA GLN A 360 21.60 1.96 33.97
C GLN A 360 21.22 3.08 34.95
N GLY A 361 20.14 3.82 34.65
CA GLY A 361 19.60 4.89 35.46
C GLY A 361 18.59 4.42 36.52
N SER A 362 18.48 3.12 36.77
CA SER A 362 17.55 2.55 37.75
C SER A 362 16.06 2.90 37.52
N ILE A 363 15.66 3.16 36.27
CA ILE A 363 14.26 3.42 35.89
C ILE A 363 13.50 2.11 35.62
N TYR A 364 14.17 1.13 35.01
CA TYR A 364 13.63 -0.21 34.75
C TYR A 364 14.59 -1.30 35.26
N THR A 365 14.04 -2.42 35.70
CA THR A 365 14.83 -3.64 35.92
C THR A 365 15.18 -4.29 34.57
N PRO A 366 16.24 -5.11 34.51
CA PRO A 366 16.53 -5.89 33.30
C PRO A 366 15.34 -6.74 32.81
N ASN A 367 14.55 -7.34 33.69
CA ASN A 367 13.37 -8.13 33.31
C ASN A 367 12.20 -7.27 32.83
N GLU A 368 11.98 -6.08 33.39
CA GLU A 368 10.98 -5.13 32.87
C GLU A 368 11.35 -4.63 31.46
N ALA A 369 12.64 -4.39 31.20
CA ALA A 369 13.12 -4.04 29.87
C ALA A 369 12.95 -5.21 28.88
N ARG A 370 13.19 -6.45 29.31
CA ARG A 370 12.97 -7.65 28.49
C ARG A 370 11.49 -7.89 28.20
N GLU A 371 10.62 -7.69 29.18
CA GLU A 371 9.17 -7.80 29.00
C GLU A 371 8.66 -6.79 27.95
N ARG A 372 9.14 -5.54 27.99
CA ARG A 372 8.81 -4.52 26.98
C ARG A 372 9.24 -4.89 25.57
N GLU A 373 10.33 -5.64 25.45
CA GLU A 373 10.82 -6.20 24.18
C GLU A 373 10.15 -7.54 23.82
N GLY A 374 9.20 -8.02 24.64
CA GLY A 374 8.53 -9.31 24.43
C GLY A 374 9.48 -10.52 24.56
N LEU A 375 10.64 -10.31 25.19
CA LEU A 375 11.63 -11.36 25.44
C LEU A 375 11.22 -12.15 26.69
N PRO A 376 11.52 -13.46 26.74
CA PRO A 376 11.28 -14.24 27.94
C PRO A 376 12.10 -13.67 29.12
N PRO A 377 11.54 -13.69 30.35
CA PRO A 377 12.26 -13.24 31.53
C PRO A 377 13.54 -14.04 31.72
N SER A 378 14.57 -13.40 32.27
CA SER A 378 15.81 -14.04 32.66
C SER A 378 15.68 -14.59 34.08
N ASN A 379 16.13 -15.82 34.30
CA ASN A 379 16.20 -16.42 35.64
C ASN A 379 17.44 -15.98 36.45
N ALA A 380 18.17 -14.97 35.96
CA ALA A 380 19.36 -14.49 36.67
C ALA A 380 18.94 -13.80 37.99
N PRO A 381 19.65 -14.02 39.11
CA PRO A 381 19.22 -13.54 40.43
C PRO A 381 18.98 -12.03 40.53
N THR A 382 19.73 -11.24 39.77
CA THR A 382 19.66 -9.77 39.80
C THR A 382 18.82 -9.18 38.67
N ALA A 383 18.13 -10.00 37.87
CA ALA A 383 17.38 -9.53 36.71
C ALA A 383 16.11 -8.75 37.07
N ASP A 384 15.59 -8.96 38.28
CA ASP A 384 14.43 -8.23 38.83
C ASP A 384 14.84 -7.08 39.76
N GLU A 385 16.13 -6.78 39.85
CA GLU A 385 16.65 -5.70 40.70
C GLU A 385 17.02 -4.46 39.87
N LEU A 386 16.87 -3.27 40.46
CA LEU A 386 17.31 -2.01 39.85
C LEU A 386 18.82 -1.88 39.98
N HIS A 387 19.50 -1.65 38.86
CA HIS A 387 20.96 -1.48 38.82
C HIS A 387 21.29 0.01 38.70
N MET A 388 22.36 0.45 39.35
CA MET A 388 22.86 1.83 39.25
C MET A 388 24.35 1.81 38.90
N GLN A 389 24.77 2.65 37.96
CA GLN A 389 26.18 2.74 37.59
C GLN A 389 27.00 3.44 38.70
N GLY A 390 27.93 2.72 39.33
CA GLY A 390 28.78 3.25 40.40
C GLY A 390 29.94 4.16 39.98
N ALA A 391 29.92 4.74 38.78
CA ALA A 391 31.11 5.36 38.17
C ALA A 391 31.33 6.86 38.47
N THR A 392 30.49 7.49 39.29
CA THR A 392 30.71 8.89 39.73
C THR A 392 30.78 8.96 41.25
N VAL A 393 31.95 8.59 41.78
CA VAL A 393 32.27 8.77 43.20
C VAL A 393 33.08 10.06 43.34
N PRO A 394 32.81 10.93 44.34
CA PRO A 394 33.62 12.13 44.57
C PRO A 394 35.10 11.75 44.72
N LEU A 395 35.99 12.50 44.07
CA LEU A 395 37.43 12.25 44.15
C LEU A 395 37.86 12.33 45.63
N GLY A 396 38.33 11.20 46.18
CA GLY A 396 38.70 11.07 47.60
C GLY A 396 37.82 10.15 48.45
N THR A 397 36.82 9.48 47.87
CA THR A 397 36.04 8.45 48.58
C THR A 397 36.50 7.05 48.16
N GLU A 398 37.20 6.34 49.06
CA GLU A 398 37.44 4.90 48.90
C GLU A 398 36.11 4.15 49.02
N GLN A 399 35.86 3.22 48.08
CA GLN A 399 34.72 2.31 48.15
C GLN A 399 34.85 1.43 49.38
N VAL A 400 34.08 1.72 50.43
CA VAL A 400 33.90 0.79 51.54
C VAL A 400 33.01 -0.34 51.04
N ALA A 401 33.63 -1.42 50.58
CA ALA A 401 32.95 -2.70 50.39
C ALA A 401 32.44 -3.16 51.75
N ARG A 402 31.13 -2.99 52.00
CA ARG A 402 30.48 -3.51 53.20
C ARG A 402 30.23 -5.00 52.99
N ALA A 403 31.19 -5.83 53.40
CA ALA A 403 30.93 -7.24 53.64
C ALA A 403 30.08 -7.34 54.91
N GLU A 404 28.81 -7.73 54.78
CA GLU A 404 27.96 -8.03 55.93
C GLU A 404 28.44 -9.32 56.60
N ALA A 405 28.91 -9.20 57.84
CA ALA A 405 29.17 -10.33 58.71
C ALA A 405 27.85 -10.79 59.34
N SER A 406 27.48 -12.05 59.14
CA SER A 406 26.33 -12.69 59.80
C SER A 406 26.53 -12.76 61.32
N PRO A 407 25.51 -12.45 62.15
CA PRO A 407 25.59 -12.71 63.58
C PRO A 407 25.30 -14.20 63.85
N SER A 408 26.18 -14.83 64.61
CA SER A 408 26.01 -16.18 65.16
C SER A 408 25.08 -16.13 66.37
N ASP A 409 23.87 -16.67 66.24
CA ASP A 409 23.02 -17.00 67.38
C ASP A 409 23.28 -18.45 67.79
N GLY A 410 23.77 -18.62 69.02
CA GLY A 410 23.89 -19.90 69.69
C GLY A 410 22.53 -20.39 70.20
N VAL A 411 22.26 -21.68 70.01
CA VAL A 411 21.26 -22.42 70.77
C VAL A 411 21.89 -23.72 71.23
N ASP A 412 21.95 -23.88 72.56
CA ASP A 412 22.24 -25.11 73.29
C ASP A 412 21.36 -26.28 72.83
N GLN A 413 21.97 -27.44 72.56
CA GLN A 413 21.39 -28.73 72.92
C GLN A 413 22.49 -29.69 73.39
N ALA A 414 22.39 -30.08 74.66
CA ALA A 414 23.09 -31.20 75.24
C ALA A 414 22.43 -32.53 74.81
N THR A 415 23.25 -33.52 74.48
CA THR A 415 23.08 -34.99 74.66
C THR A 415 24.36 -35.62 74.08
N ASP A 416 25.30 -36.10 74.88
CA ASP A 416 25.34 -37.34 75.67
C ASP A 416 26.26 -38.39 75.00
N GLU A 417 27.19 -38.84 75.83
CA GLU A 417 28.17 -39.93 75.84
C GLU A 417 28.64 -40.70 74.58
N GLY A 418 29.98 -40.85 74.51
CA GLY A 418 30.68 -41.73 73.58
C GLY A 418 32.20 -41.91 73.78
N GLY A 419 32.70 -42.09 75.01
CA GLY A 419 33.81 -43.01 75.39
C GLY A 419 35.31 -42.72 75.11
N LEU A 420 36.13 -43.01 76.15
CA LEU A 420 37.58 -43.34 76.21
C LEU A 420 38.53 -42.12 76.19
N GLU A 421 39.23 -41.74 77.27
CA GLU A 421 40.14 -42.45 78.20
C GLU A 421 40.17 -41.84 79.62
#